data_AF-A0A8S9XP02-F1
#
_entry.id   AF-A0A8S9XP02-F1
#
_cell.length_a   1.000
_cell.length_b   1.000
_cell.length_c   1.000
_cell.angle_alpha   90.00
_cell.angle_beta   90.00
_cell.angle_gamma   90.00
#
_symmetry.space_group_name_H-M   'P 1'
#
loop_
_entity.id
_entity.type
_entity.pdbx_description
1 polymer ?
#
loop_
_entity_poly.entity_id
_entity_poly.type
_entity_poly.pdbx_seq_one_letter_code
_entity_poly.pdbx_strand_id
1 'polypeptide(L)'
;MVFYVDPKIGGPSNETFNVVPMNPSVAEFWRTNVSEHVYQALKENTERQVGFLICPLYDNVNTTRPHGFIVSVHVRIRPRGATGGEVILGISGFLPNPPKAMSEADEFEISIKDESEVQIEMTGSGFVTGTLKGNRSEDYERVEYRFFTTLMVDGIVVSRCRDEGLRLTQFKKSVRGNDDSPGLLFSQRLGGCLYHPLNVVPMSSKAIYECKTKLENPILGYLKSTNLLNKKPIPDGETPPRYVQFRYIRIPASNYSYVDTSLIVVYSDKFSTRPAGFFFRCTSGPLVVVDNLYIPN
;
A
#
# COMPACT_ATOMS: atom_id res chain seq x y z
N MET A 1 14.05 -22.72 -6.35
CA MET A 1 13.65 -21.40 -6.87
C MET A 1 12.15 -21.34 -6.84
N VAL A 2 11.58 -20.23 -6.40
CA VAL A 2 10.12 -20.04 -6.26
C VAL A 2 9.73 -18.82 -7.07
N PHE A 3 8.53 -18.84 -7.65
CA PHE A 3 7.99 -17.68 -8.34
C PHE A 3 7.36 -16.68 -7.36
N TYR A 4 7.56 -15.38 -7.58
CA TYR A 4 6.79 -14.36 -6.87
C TYR A 4 5.31 -14.51 -7.18
N VAL A 5 4.97 -14.64 -8.46
CA VAL A 5 3.60 -14.95 -8.91
C VAL A 5 3.63 -16.30 -9.61
N ASP A 6 2.88 -17.27 -9.09
CA ASP A 6 2.80 -18.61 -9.69
C ASP A 6 2.28 -18.52 -11.14
N PRO A 7 2.88 -19.23 -12.10
CA PRO A 7 2.37 -19.28 -13.47
C PRO A 7 0.92 -19.72 -13.60
N LYS A 8 0.41 -20.54 -12.68
CA LYS A 8 -1.00 -20.98 -12.65
C LYS A 8 -1.99 -19.84 -12.42
N ILE A 9 -1.53 -18.73 -11.84
CA ILE A 9 -2.35 -17.53 -11.57
C ILE A 9 -1.92 -16.34 -12.44
N GLY A 10 -1.21 -16.60 -13.54
CA GLY A 10 -0.85 -15.60 -14.55
C GLY A 10 0.55 -14.99 -14.40
N GLY A 11 1.39 -15.53 -13.52
CA GLY A 11 2.79 -15.10 -13.43
C GLY A 11 3.63 -15.54 -14.65
N PRO A 12 4.59 -14.73 -15.12
CA PRO A 12 5.43 -15.13 -16.23
C PRO A 12 6.43 -16.21 -15.80
N SER A 13 6.35 -17.40 -16.41
CA SER A 13 7.17 -18.57 -16.07
C SER A 13 8.61 -18.49 -16.57
N ASN A 14 8.85 -17.70 -17.62
CA ASN A 14 10.13 -17.66 -18.34
C ASN A 14 10.97 -16.42 -17.99
N GLU A 15 10.47 -15.60 -17.08
CA GLU A 15 11.07 -14.32 -16.74
C GLU A 15 11.86 -14.42 -15.43
N THR A 16 13.15 -14.10 -15.49
CA THR A 16 14.05 -14.23 -14.34
C THR A 16 13.67 -13.26 -13.20
N PHE A 17 12.99 -12.16 -13.50
CA PHE A 17 12.51 -11.20 -12.49
C PHE A 17 11.37 -11.76 -11.63
N ASN A 18 10.67 -12.81 -12.10
CA ASN A 18 9.58 -13.44 -11.34
C ASN A 18 10.10 -14.55 -10.42
N VAL A 19 11.42 -14.76 -10.32
CA VAL A 19 12.02 -15.86 -9.56
C VAL A 19 12.90 -15.32 -8.44
N VAL A 20 12.83 -15.94 -7.26
CA VAL A 20 13.63 -15.52 -6.11
C VAL A 20 14.15 -16.71 -5.28
N PRO A 21 15.35 -16.58 -4.67
CA PRO A 21 15.82 -17.53 -3.67
C PRO A 21 15.02 -17.44 -2.36
N MET A 22 14.18 -18.45 -2.11
CA MET A 22 13.45 -18.64 -0.85
C MET A 22 14.01 -19.83 -0.04
N ASN A 23 13.90 -19.75 1.28
CA ASN A 23 14.04 -20.90 2.18
C ASN A 23 12.99 -21.97 1.80
N PRO A 24 13.30 -23.28 1.83
CA PRO A 24 12.33 -24.32 1.48
C PRO A 24 11.02 -24.28 2.28
N SER A 25 11.06 -23.98 3.58
CA SER A 25 9.85 -23.86 4.41
C SER A 25 9.01 -22.66 4.00
N VAL A 26 9.68 -21.55 3.65
CA VAL A 26 9.03 -20.32 3.15
C VAL A 26 8.44 -20.53 1.76
N ALA A 27 9.13 -21.28 0.91
CA ALA A 27 8.66 -21.67 -0.41
C ALA A 27 7.37 -22.50 -0.32
N GLU A 28 7.35 -23.47 0.59
CA GLU A 28 6.19 -24.33 0.80
C GLU A 28 5.02 -23.55 1.41
N PHE A 29 5.31 -22.67 2.37
CA PHE A 29 4.31 -21.73 2.90
C PHE A 29 3.73 -20.87 1.78
N TRP A 30 4.57 -20.25 0.94
CA TRP A 30 4.13 -19.40 -0.18
C TRP A 30 3.22 -20.15 -1.14
N ARG A 31 3.60 -21.38 -1.49
CA ARG A 31 2.85 -22.22 -2.41
C ARG A 31 1.45 -22.55 -1.86
N THR A 32 1.37 -22.96 -0.60
CA THR A 32 0.13 -23.46 0.03
C THR A 32 -0.78 -22.34 0.54
N ASN A 33 -0.22 -21.30 1.14
CA ASN A 33 -0.98 -20.26 1.83
C ASN A 33 -1.20 -19.00 0.97
N VAL A 34 -0.36 -18.75 -0.04
CA VAL A 34 -0.52 -17.59 -0.93
C VAL A 34 -1.01 -18.01 -2.30
N SER A 35 -0.22 -18.81 -3.01
CA SER A 35 -0.48 -19.12 -4.42
C SER A 35 -1.74 -19.97 -4.60
N GLU A 36 -1.90 -21.03 -3.79
CA GLU A 36 -3.09 -21.91 -3.88
C GLU A 36 -4.38 -21.17 -3.48
N HIS A 37 -4.35 -20.35 -2.42
CA HIS A 37 -5.52 -19.57 -2.00
C HIS A 37 -5.98 -18.60 -3.09
N VAL A 38 -5.03 -17.90 -3.72
CA VAL A 38 -5.34 -17.02 -4.86
C VAL A 38 -5.88 -17.81 -6.04
N TYR A 39 -5.29 -18.96 -6.35
CA TYR A 39 -5.75 -19.82 -7.44
C TYR A 39 -7.19 -20.27 -7.23
N GLN A 40 -7.54 -20.76 -6.03
CA GLN A 40 -8.90 -21.16 -5.71
C GLN A 40 -9.86 -19.97 -5.82
N ALA A 41 -9.49 -18.81 -5.27
CA ALA A 41 -10.31 -17.60 -5.38
C ALA A 41 -10.49 -17.14 -6.84
N LEU A 42 -9.52 -17.33 -7.74
CA LEU A 42 -9.68 -16.95 -9.14
C LEU A 42 -10.48 -17.96 -9.96
N LYS A 43 -10.37 -19.26 -9.63
CA LYS A 43 -10.96 -20.34 -10.43
C LYS A 43 -12.48 -20.30 -10.51
N GLU A 44 -13.15 -19.74 -9.51
CA GLU A 44 -14.61 -19.79 -9.38
C GLU A 44 -15.35 -18.77 -10.28
N ASN A 45 -14.71 -17.70 -10.76
CA ASN A 45 -15.39 -16.67 -11.56
C ASN A 45 -14.44 -15.87 -12.47
N THR A 46 -14.76 -15.81 -13.76
CA THR A 46 -13.96 -15.13 -14.80
C THR A 46 -13.88 -13.60 -14.69
N GLU A 47 -14.75 -12.98 -13.88
CA GLU A 47 -14.72 -11.53 -13.62
C GLU A 47 -13.79 -11.14 -12.47
N ARG A 48 -13.18 -12.14 -11.81
CA ARG A 48 -12.23 -11.91 -10.72
C ARG A 48 -10.88 -11.49 -11.28
N GLN A 49 -10.28 -10.49 -10.64
CA GLN A 49 -8.94 -9.99 -10.94
C GLN A 49 -8.09 -10.07 -9.68
N VAL A 50 -6.81 -10.39 -9.84
CA VAL A 50 -5.85 -10.34 -8.74
C VAL A 50 -4.90 -9.15 -8.92
N GLY A 51 -4.58 -8.48 -7.81
CA GLY A 51 -3.47 -7.55 -7.71
C GLY A 51 -2.42 -8.09 -6.74
N PHE A 52 -1.15 -8.02 -7.14
CA PHE A 52 0.00 -8.38 -6.31
C PHE A 52 0.87 -7.15 -6.04
N LEU A 53 1.28 -6.99 -4.79
CA LEU A 53 2.39 -6.16 -4.37
C LEU A 53 3.31 -7.02 -3.51
N ILE A 54 4.49 -7.35 -4.06
CA ILE A 54 5.48 -8.17 -3.39
C ILE A 54 6.78 -7.36 -3.33
N CYS A 55 7.23 -7.08 -2.12
CA CYS A 55 8.41 -6.26 -1.87
C CYS A 55 9.47 -7.10 -1.15
N PRO A 56 10.44 -7.67 -1.87
CA PRO A 56 11.58 -8.35 -1.26
C PRO A 56 12.44 -7.33 -0.49
N LEU A 57 12.83 -7.69 0.73
CA LEU A 57 13.69 -6.86 1.58
C LEU A 57 15.12 -7.43 1.55
N TYR A 58 16.07 -6.59 1.16
CA TYR A 58 17.50 -6.93 1.10
C TYR A 58 18.25 -6.07 2.11
N ASP A 59 19.27 -6.64 2.77
CA ASP A 59 20.05 -5.92 3.78
C ASP A 59 20.85 -4.78 3.17
N ASN A 60 21.36 -4.99 1.96
CA ASN A 60 22.14 -4.03 1.19
C ASN A 60 22.17 -4.41 -0.30
N VAL A 61 22.75 -3.51 -1.11
CA VAL A 61 22.85 -3.63 -2.58
C VAL A 61 23.61 -4.87 -3.09
N ASN A 62 24.43 -5.50 -2.25
CA ASN A 62 25.21 -6.69 -2.63
C ASN A 62 24.51 -8.00 -2.25
N THR A 63 23.37 -7.93 -1.56
CA THR A 63 22.65 -9.12 -1.11
C THR A 63 21.86 -9.73 -2.26
N THR A 64 22.13 -10.99 -2.58
CA THR A 64 21.44 -11.71 -3.67
C THR A 64 20.19 -12.46 -3.22
N ARG A 65 19.95 -12.49 -1.90
CA ARG A 65 18.81 -13.15 -1.28
C ARG A 65 18.10 -12.18 -0.34
N PRO A 66 16.77 -12.03 -0.45
CA PRO A 66 16.05 -11.20 0.49
C PRO A 66 15.97 -11.88 1.86
N HIS A 67 16.07 -11.12 2.95
CA HIS A 67 15.86 -11.62 4.30
C HIS A 67 14.37 -11.76 4.65
N GLY A 68 13.48 -11.18 3.85
CA GLY A 68 12.04 -11.34 3.98
C GLY A 68 11.26 -10.67 2.86
N PHE A 69 9.94 -10.75 2.93
CA PHE A 69 9.03 -10.18 1.94
C PHE A 69 7.90 -9.43 2.64
N ILE A 70 7.59 -8.23 2.16
CA ILE A 70 6.29 -7.61 2.44
C ILE A 70 5.35 -7.98 1.30
N VAL A 71 4.19 -8.51 1.66
CA VAL A 71 3.22 -9.07 0.73
C VAL A 71 1.89 -8.36 0.91
N SER A 72 1.25 -8.03 -0.21
CA SER A 72 -0.15 -7.63 -0.28
C SER A 72 -0.73 -8.20 -1.57
N VAL A 73 -1.74 -9.06 -1.43
CA VAL A 73 -2.46 -9.69 -2.53
C VAL A 73 -3.94 -9.46 -2.31
N HIS A 74 -4.62 -9.01 -3.36
CA HIS A 74 -6.05 -8.79 -3.32
C HIS A 74 -6.70 -9.42 -4.55
N VAL A 75 -7.61 -10.36 -4.33
CA VAL A 75 -8.52 -10.83 -5.38
C VAL A 75 -9.79 -10.01 -5.25
N ARG A 76 -10.25 -9.45 -6.37
CA ARG A 76 -11.44 -8.60 -6.42
C ARG A 76 -12.38 -9.05 -7.52
N ILE A 77 -13.67 -8.91 -7.28
CA ILE A 77 -14.67 -8.97 -8.34
C ILE A 77 -14.72 -7.58 -8.98
N ARG A 78 -14.47 -7.51 -10.29
CA ARG A 78 -14.56 -6.24 -11.03
C ARG A 78 -15.53 -6.38 -12.20
N PRO A 79 -16.82 -6.04 -12.00
CA PRO A 79 -17.78 -6.01 -13.09
C PRO A 79 -17.29 -5.05 -14.18
N ARG A 80 -17.47 -5.41 -15.46
CA ARG A 80 -17.08 -4.55 -16.58
C ARG A 80 -17.75 -3.18 -16.43
N GLY A 81 -16.95 -2.11 -16.43
CA GLY A 81 -17.44 -0.73 -16.33
C GLY A 81 -17.59 -0.17 -14.91
N ALA A 82 -17.37 -0.96 -13.87
CA ALA A 82 -17.45 -0.49 -12.49
C ALA A 82 -16.17 0.26 -12.03
N THR A 83 -16.36 1.35 -11.28
CA THR A 83 -15.31 2.12 -10.60
C THR A 83 -15.23 1.71 -9.13
N GLY A 84 -14.96 0.44 -8.90
CA GLY A 84 -14.94 -0.20 -7.59
C GLY A 84 -14.92 -1.71 -7.76
N GLY A 85 -14.51 -2.44 -6.73
CA GLY A 85 -14.54 -3.90 -6.73
C GLY A 85 -14.58 -4.40 -5.30
N GLU A 86 -15.44 -5.39 -5.07
CA GLU A 86 -15.49 -6.13 -3.81
C GLU A 86 -14.22 -6.98 -3.73
N VAL A 87 -13.50 -6.89 -2.61
CA VAL A 87 -12.30 -7.70 -2.39
C VAL A 87 -12.73 -8.96 -1.66
N ILE A 88 -12.47 -10.10 -2.29
CA ILE A 88 -12.97 -11.40 -1.85
C ILE A 88 -11.90 -12.22 -1.12
N LEU A 89 -10.64 -11.87 -1.36
CA LEU A 89 -9.49 -12.45 -0.70
C LEU A 89 -8.47 -11.34 -0.51
N GLY A 90 -8.03 -11.15 0.74
CA GLY A 90 -6.91 -10.29 1.11
C GLY A 90 -5.83 -11.11 1.80
N ILE A 91 -4.61 -11.08 1.27
CA ILE A 91 -3.43 -11.65 1.91
C ILE A 91 -2.43 -10.53 2.12
N SER A 92 -2.03 -10.26 3.35
CA SER A 92 -1.07 -9.22 3.64
C SER A 92 -0.22 -9.53 4.86
N GLY A 93 1.05 -9.13 4.83
CA GLY A 93 1.93 -9.26 5.99
C GLY A 93 3.40 -9.30 5.64
N PHE A 94 4.19 -9.70 6.64
CA PHE A 94 5.62 -9.90 6.53
C PHE A 94 5.93 -11.40 6.53
N LEU A 95 6.74 -11.82 5.56
CA LEU A 95 7.22 -13.20 5.44
C LEU A 95 8.74 -13.24 5.65
N PRO A 96 9.24 -13.70 6.81
CA PRO A 96 10.67 -13.91 7.00
C PRO A 96 11.22 -14.94 6.01
N ASN A 97 12.45 -14.72 5.54
CA ASN A 97 13.19 -15.62 4.65
C ASN A 97 14.54 -16.00 5.27
N PRO A 98 14.56 -16.75 6.39
CA PRO A 98 15.79 -17.05 7.12
C PRO A 98 16.72 -17.98 6.33
N PRO A 99 18.06 -17.89 6.47
CA PRO A 99 19.00 -18.79 5.81
C PRO A 99 18.67 -20.27 6.09
N LYS A 100 19.00 -21.18 5.14
CA LYS A 100 18.67 -22.61 5.21
C LYS A 100 19.07 -23.32 6.53
N ALA A 101 20.01 -22.78 7.30
CA ALA A 101 20.51 -23.38 8.53
C ALA A 101 19.68 -23.04 9.79
N MET A 102 18.78 -22.06 9.71
CA MET A 102 17.83 -21.76 10.79
C MET A 102 16.54 -22.54 10.52
N SER A 103 16.36 -23.65 11.23
CA SER A 103 15.21 -24.56 11.11
C SER A 103 14.01 -24.15 11.96
N GLU A 104 14.14 -23.12 12.78
CA GLU A 104 13.03 -22.60 13.58
C GLU A 104 12.38 -21.46 12.80
N ALA A 105 11.13 -21.70 12.42
CA ALA A 105 10.27 -20.67 11.90
C ALA A 105 10.08 -19.63 12.99
N ASP A 106 10.77 -18.49 12.89
CA ASP A 106 10.21 -17.25 13.42
C ASP A 106 8.76 -17.19 12.90
N GLU A 107 7.80 -17.00 13.81
CA GLU A 107 6.37 -17.02 13.49
C GLU A 107 6.09 -16.19 12.23
N PHE A 108 5.44 -16.80 11.24
CA PHE A 108 5.06 -16.11 10.02
C PHE A 108 3.96 -15.10 10.33
N GLU A 109 4.26 -13.80 10.26
CA GLU A 109 3.28 -12.72 10.42
C GLU A 109 2.56 -12.41 9.10
N ILE A 110 1.83 -13.40 8.56
CA ILE A 110 0.93 -13.21 7.41
C ILE A 110 -0.51 -13.35 7.85
N SER A 111 -1.31 -12.35 7.47
CA SER A 111 -2.76 -12.41 7.61
C SER A 111 -3.41 -12.79 6.29
N ILE A 112 -4.17 -13.88 6.29
CA ILE A 112 -5.03 -14.34 5.19
C ILE A 112 -6.47 -14.09 5.62
N LYS A 113 -7.25 -13.45 4.76
CA LYS A 113 -8.65 -13.07 5.01
C LYS A 113 -9.47 -13.38 3.77
N ASP A 114 -10.50 -14.20 3.91
CA ASP A 114 -11.49 -14.45 2.87
C ASP A 114 -12.80 -13.67 3.16
N GLU A 115 -13.74 -13.69 2.20
CA GLU A 115 -15.08 -13.09 2.36
C GLU A 115 -15.82 -13.55 3.63
N SER A 116 -15.53 -14.75 4.12
CA SER A 116 -16.24 -15.35 5.25
C SER A 116 -15.74 -14.82 6.60
N GLU A 117 -14.48 -14.37 6.67
CA GLU A 117 -13.84 -13.89 7.89
C GLU A 117 -13.86 -12.36 8.03
N VAL A 118 -13.73 -11.60 6.94
CA VAL A 118 -13.64 -10.12 6.95
C VAL A 118 -14.22 -9.53 5.67
N GLN A 119 -15.16 -8.59 5.78
CA GLN A 119 -15.58 -7.78 4.63
C GLN A 119 -14.47 -6.77 4.28
N ILE A 120 -13.94 -6.89 3.06
CA ILE A 120 -12.92 -5.98 2.53
C ILE A 120 -13.51 -5.17 1.39
N GLU A 121 -13.66 -3.86 1.61
CA GLU A 121 -14.19 -2.95 0.61
C GLU A 121 -13.11 -2.01 0.09
N MET A 122 -13.10 -1.82 -1.24
CA MET A 122 -12.32 -0.75 -1.85
C MET A 122 -13.18 0.50 -1.96
N THR A 123 -12.94 1.48 -1.08
CA THR A 123 -13.73 2.71 -1.07
C THR A 123 -13.40 3.58 -2.29
N GLY A 124 -14.32 4.48 -2.68
CA GLY A 124 -14.05 5.48 -3.71
C GLY A 124 -12.83 6.38 -3.42
N SER A 125 -12.35 6.40 -2.17
CA SER A 125 -11.15 7.11 -1.70
C SER A 125 -9.85 6.28 -1.80
N GLY A 126 -9.90 5.05 -2.32
CA GLY A 126 -8.73 4.21 -2.62
C GLY A 126 -8.13 3.48 -1.42
N PHE A 127 -8.91 3.33 -0.34
CA PHE A 127 -8.57 2.48 0.80
C PHE A 127 -9.09 1.07 0.57
N VAL A 128 -8.35 0.11 1.11
CA VAL A 128 -8.79 -1.26 1.35
C VAL A 128 -8.88 -1.42 2.86
N THR A 129 -10.09 -1.67 3.37
CA THR A 129 -10.36 -1.83 4.81
C THR A 129 -10.66 -3.27 5.17
N GLY A 130 -10.46 -3.65 6.42
CA GLY A 130 -10.97 -4.90 6.99
C GLY A 130 -11.89 -4.60 8.17
N THR A 131 -13.07 -5.21 8.18
CA THR A 131 -14.02 -5.12 9.30
C THR A 131 -13.70 -6.15 10.39
N LEU A 132 -13.43 -5.69 11.60
CA LEU A 132 -13.28 -6.52 12.80
C LEU A 132 -14.57 -6.47 13.62
N LYS A 133 -15.15 -7.65 13.89
CA LYS A 133 -16.24 -7.80 14.87
C LYS A 133 -15.66 -7.66 16.27
N GLY A 134 -15.91 -6.52 16.92
CA GLY A 134 -15.45 -6.27 18.27
C GLY A 134 -16.21 -7.10 19.32
N ASN A 135 -15.56 -7.44 20.44
CA ASN A 135 -16.20 -8.07 21.61
C ASN A 135 -17.31 -7.21 22.27
N ARG A 136 -17.47 -5.95 21.87
CA ARG A 136 -18.42 -4.97 22.44
C ARG A 136 -19.47 -4.48 21.44
N SER A 137 -19.95 -5.36 20.56
CA SER A 137 -21.10 -5.14 19.66
C SER A 137 -21.01 -4.02 18.62
N GLU A 138 -19.87 -3.35 18.46
CA GLU A 138 -19.64 -2.40 17.37
C GLU A 138 -18.51 -2.89 16.47
N ASP A 139 -18.79 -2.89 15.16
CA ASP A 139 -17.80 -3.17 14.13
C ASP A 139 -16.74 -2.06 14.08
N TYR A 140 -15.50 -2.48 13.81
CA TYR A 140 -14.35 -1.61 13.64
C TYR A 140 -13.75 -1.81 12.24
N GLU A 141 -13.52 -0.72 11.52
CA GLU A 141 -12.86 -0.79 10.20
C GLU A 141 -11.40 -0.39 10.36
N ARG A 142 -10.50 -1.33 10.05
CA ARG A 142 -9.06 -1.07 10.03
C ARG A 142 -8.58 -0.95 8.59
N VAL A 143 -7.59 -0.10 8.35
CA VAL A 143 -6.99 0.03 7.02
C VAL A 143 -5.94 -1.03 6.82
N GLU A 144 -6.02 -1.76 5.72
CA GLU A 144 -5.04 -2.80 5.35
C GLU A 144 -4.05 -2.28 4.32
N TYR A 145 -4.58 -1.58 3.31
CA TYR A 145 -3.82 -1.07 2.18
C TYR A 145 -4.40 0.25 1.69
N ARG A 146 -3.53 1.10 1.15
CA ARG A 146 -3.93 2.32 0.47
C ARG A 146 -3.03 2.61 -0.71
N PHE A 147 -3.65 3.06 -1.79
CA PHE A 147 -2.94 3.72 -2.89
C PHE A 147 -3.36 5.18 -3.00
N PHE A 148 -2.39 6.09 -2.99
CA PHE A 148 -2.64 7.52 -3.17
C PHE A 148 -1.60 8.16 -4.08
N THR A 149 -1.99 9.28 -4.68
CA THR A 149 -1.06 10.08 -5.49
C THR A 149 -0.92 11.45 -4.85
N THR A 150 0.31 11.84 -4.57
CA THR A 150 0.68 13.22 -4.25
C THR A 150 0.91 13.97 -5.56
N LEU A 151 0.12 15.01 -5.81
CA LEU A 151 0.23 15.85 -7.01
C LEU A 151 0.67 17.25 -6.61
N MET A 152 1.66 17.80 -7.31
CA MET A 152 2.07 19.19 -7.20
C MET A 152 1.83 19.89 -8.54
N VAL A 153 1.12 21.02 -8.50
CA VAL A 153 0.84 21.88 -9.65
C VAL A 153 1.34 23.27 -9.32
N ASP A 154 2.16 23.83 -10.21
CA ASP A 154 2.74 25.17 -10.06
C ASP A 154 3.36 25.43 -8.66
N GLY A 155 4.08 24.42 -8.14
CA GLY A 155 4.75 24.48 -6.83
C GLY A 155 3.86 24.21 -5.60
N ILE A 156 2.56 24.00 -5.78
CA ILE A 156 1.59 23.77 -4.69
C ILE A 156 1.13 22.31 -4.71
N VAL A 157 1.21 21.63 -3.55
CA VAL A 157 0.63 20.29 -3.40
C VAL A 157 -0.88 20.39 -3.38
N VAL A 158 -1.53 19.66 -4.29
CA VAL A 158 -2.99 19.62 -4.43
C VAL A 158 -3.57 18.75 -3.33
N SER A 159 -4.29 19.36 -2.40
CA SER A 159 -5.09 18.64 -1.41
C SER A 159 -6.41 18.16 -2.02
N ARG A 160 -6.81 16.93 -1.72
CA ARG A 160 -8.08 16.33 -2.18
C ARG A 160 -9.07 16.08 -1.06
N CYS A 161 -8.95 16.83 0.03
CA CYS A 161 -9.88 16.71 1.13
C CYS A 161 -11.24 17.25 0.71
N ARG A 162 -12.18 16.33 0.53
CA ARG A 162 -13.60 16.66 0.65
C ARG A 162 -13.87 16.78 2.15
N ASP A 163 -14.67 17.79 2.50
CA ASP A 163 -15.17 17.99 3.86
C ASP A 163 -16.21 16.89 4.13
N GLU A 164 -15.71 15.66 4.31
CA GLU A 164 -16.53 14.54 4.74
C GLU A 164 -16.64 14.69 6.24
N GLY A 165 -17.85 15.01 6.73
CA GLY A 165 -18.18 15.18 8.16
C GLY A 165 -17.98 13.93 9.04
N LEU A 166 -17.09 13.03 8.63
CA LEU A 166 -16.70 11.82 9.30
C LEU A 166 -15.70 12.20 10.40
N ARG A 167 -16.12 12.00 11.65
CA ARG A 167 -15.29 12.27 12.84
C ARG A 167 -14.23 11.16 13.00
N LEU A 168 -13.22 11.41 13.85
CA LEU A 168 -12.13 10.49 14.25
C LEU A 168 -12.60 9.19 14.96
N THR A 169 -13.74 8.62 14.60
CA THR A 169 -14.36 7.47 15.26
C THR A 169 -13.49 6.23 15.20
N GLN A 170 -12.81 5.96 14.08
CA GLN A 170 -11.93 4.79 13.97
C GLN A 170 -10.64 4.94 14.80
N PHE A 171 -10.04 6.14 14.86
CA PHE A 171 -8.90 6.39 15.75
C PHE A 171 -9.28 6.14 17.21
N LYS A 172 -10.37 6.75 17.70
CA LYS A 172 -10.82 6.59 19.09
C LYS A 172 -11.11 5.13 19.48
N LYS A 173 -11.55 4.30 18.52
CA LYS A 173 -11.81 2.87 18.72
C LYS A 173 -10.53 2.01 18.76
N SER A 174 -9.38 2.52 18.28
CA SER A 174 -8.16 1.73 18.09
C SER A 174 -7.01 2.06 19.05
N VAL A 175 -7.06 3.20 19.75
CA VAL A 175 -6.08 3.57 20.78
C VAL A 175 -6.11 2.55 21.93
N ARG A 176 -4.96 1.99 22.30
CA ARG A 176 -4.84 1.04 23.42
C ARG A 176 -3.87 1.49 24.52
N GLY A 177 -3.05 2.53 24.30
CA GLY A 177 -2.09 3.04 25.28
C GLY A 177 -2.09 4.57 25.44
N ASN A 178 -1.48 5.06 26.52
CA ASN A 178 -1.31 6.49 26.80
C ASN A 178 -0.27 7.17 25.88
N ASP A 179 0.61 6.39 25.25
CA ASP A 179 1.68 6.88 24.38
C ASP A 179 1.31 6.91 22.89
N ASP A 180 0.12 6.38 22.54
CA ASP A 180 -0.37 6.38 21.16
C ASP A 180 -0.83 7.78 20.75
N SER A 181 -0.20 8.33 19.71
CA SER A 181 -0.57 9.61 19.11
C SER A 181 -1.42 9.39 17.84
N PRO A 182 -2.34 10.31 17.51
CA PRO A 182 -3.02 10.28 16.21
C PRO A 182 -2.02 10.53 15.10
N GLY A 183 -1.63 9.46 14.41
CA GLY A 183 -0.74 9.49 13.26
C GLY A 183 -1.52 9.46 11.96
N LEU A 184 -1.02 10.19 10.97
CA LEU A 184 -1.59 10.19 9.62
C LEU A 184 -0.86 9.17 8.75
N LEU A 185 -1.60 8.20 8.21
CA LEU A 185 -1.11 7.29 7.16
C LEU A 185 -0.63 8.08 5.94
N PHE A 186 -1.30 9.20 5.66
CA PHE A 186 -0.93 10.15 4.63
C PHE A 186 -1.08 11.58 5.15
N SER A 187 0.02 12.33 5.19
CA SER A 187 0.06 13.63 5.83
C SER A 187 -0.62 14.73 5.00
N GLN A 188 -1.04 15.80 5.67
CA GLN A 188 -1.63 16.97 5.02
C GLN A 188 -0.66 17.68 4.06
N ARG A 189 0.66 17.64 4.35
CA ARG A 189 1.68 18.24 3.47
C ARG A 189 1.77 17.54 2.12
N LEU A 190 1.33 16.29 2.04
CA LEU A 190 1.22 15.53 0.81
C LEU A 190 -0.21 15.53 0.24
N GLY A 191 -1.14 16.27 0.85
CA GLY A 191 -2.55 16.34 0.42
C GLY A 191 -3.47 15.34 1.09
N GLY A 192 -3.04 14.71 2.18
CA GLY A 192 -3.85 13.85 3.04
C GLY A 192 -4.80 14.60 3.95
N CYS A 193 -5.82 13.89 4.46
CA CYS A 193 -6.95 14.50 5.14
C CYS A 193 -6.98 14.11 6.62
N LEU A 194 -6.90 15.11 7.48
CA LEU A 194 -6.87 14.93 8.95
C LEU A 194 -8.16 14.31 9.47
N TYR A 195 -9.30 14.63 8.86
CA TYR A 195 -10.61 14.17 9.33
C TYR A 195 -11.07 12.88 8.67
N HIS A 196 -10.33 12.34 7.69
CA HIS A 196 -10.73 11.09 7.08
C HIS A 196 -10.53 9.95 8.09
N PRO A 197 -11.58 9.21 8.49
CA PRO A 197 -11.52 8.26 9.60
C PRO A 197 -10.51 7.13 9.36
N LEU A 198 -10.34 6.72 8.10
CA LEU A 198 -9.37 5.72 7.69
C LEU A 198 -7.93 6.25 7.53
N ASN A 199 -7.71 7.57 7.58
CA ASN A 199 -6.36 8.13 7.44
C ASN A 199 -5.64 8.28 8.80
N VAL A 200 -6.37 8.19 9.90
CA VAL A 200 -5.85 8.42 11.24
C VAL A 200 -5.78 7.10 12.00
N VAL A 201 -4.56 6.71 12.39
CA VAL A 201 -4.28 5.46 13.11
C VAL A 201 -3.41 5.75 14.33
N PRO A 202 -3.44 4.89 15.37
CA PRO A 202 -2.52 5.01 16.49
C PRO A 202 -1.08 4.81 16.00
N MET A 203 -0.22 5.80 16.28
CA MET A 203 1.21 5.72 16.00
C MET A 203 2.07 6.10 17.21
N SER A 204 3.24 5.49 17.36
CA SER A 204 4.25 6.00 18.28
C SER A 204 4.85 7.31 17.76
N SER A 205 5.34 8.15 18.67
CA SER A 205 6.01 9.41 18.29
C SER A 205 7.23 9.17 17.38
N LYS A 206 7.92 8.04 17.57
CA LYS A 206 9.04 7.61 16.73
C LYS A 206 8.57 7.31 15.30
N ALA A 207 7.51 6.51 15.13
CA ALA A 207 6.96 6.21 13.81
C ALA A 207 6.52 7.49 13.07
N ILE A 208 5.87 8.42 13.78
CA ILE A 208 5.48 9.73 13.21
C ILE A 208 6.70 10.50 12.72
N TYR A 209 7.78 10.54 13.51
CA TYR A 209 9.02 11.22 13.13
C TYR A 209 9.69 10.55 11.92
N GLU A 210 9.72 9.21 11.88
CA GLU A 210 10.28 8.46 10.77
C GLU A 210 9.47 8.66 9.47
N CYS A 211 8.13 8.65 9.55
CA CYS A 211 7.26 8.98 8.41
C CYS A 211 7.56 10.38 7.86
N LYS A 212 7.79 11.37 8.73
CA LYS A 212 8.15 12.72 8.28
C LYS A 212 9.50 12.76 7.58
N THR A 213 10.51 12.13 8.19
CA THR A 213 11.91 12.26 7.75
C THR A 213 12.26 11.36 6.57
N LYS A 214 11.78 10.12 6.57
CA LYS A 214 12.14 9.09 5.59
C LYS A 214 11.15 8.96 4.42
N LEU A 215 9.91 9.44 4.58
CA LEU A 215 8.87 9.35 3.54
C LEU A 215 8.46 10.74 3.03
N GLU A 216 7.89 11.58 3.89
CA GLU A 216 7.29 12.85 3.49
C GLU A 216 8.31 13.83 2.92
N ASN A 217 9.42 14.05 3.62
CA ASN A 217 10.45 15.00 3.17
C ASN A 217 11.08 14.60 1.82
N PRO A 218 11.46 13.33 1.58
CA PRO A 218 11.93 12.88 0.27
C PRO A 218 10.92 13.10 -0.87
N ILE A 219 9.64 12.77 -0.66
CA ILE A 219 8.59 13.00 -1.66
C ILE A 219 8.49 14.49 -2.01
N LEU A 220 8.45 15.36 -1.00
CA LEU A 220 8.38 16.80 -1.21
C LEU A 220 9.64 17.36 -1.88
N GLY A 221 10.82 16.83 -1.53
CA GLY A 221 12.09 17.18 -2.17
C GLY A 221 12.06 16.85 -3.66
N TYR A 222 11.65 15.62 -4.01
CA TYR A 222 11.50 15.18 -5.39
C TYR A 222 10.50 16.05 -6.16
N LEU A 223 9.29 16.27 -5.63
CA LEU A 223 8.26 17.08 -6.28
C LEU A 223 8.76 18.50 -6.57
N LYS A 224 9.40 19.15 -5.59
CA LYS A 224 9.95 20.50 -5.79
C LYS A 224 11.04 20.53 -6.86
N SER A 225 11.96 19.57 -6.83
CA SER A 225 13.06 19.50 -7.80
C SER A 225 12.56 19.28 -9.24
N THR A 226 11.55 18.41 -9.42
CA THR A 226 11.00 18.08 -10.73
C THR A 226 10.04 19.13 -11.28
N ASN A 227 9.27 19.79 -10.41
CA ASN A 227 8.42 20.91 -10.81
C ASN A 227 9.25 22.10 -11.36
N LEU A 228 10.46 22.31 -10.84
CA LEU A 228 11.41 23.31 -11.32
C LEU A 228 12.04 22.98 -12.69
N LEU A 229 12.17 21.69 -13.03
CA LEU A 229 12.77 21.22 -14.28
C LEU A 229 11.79 21.26 -15.47
N ASN A 230 10.48 21.21 -15.21
CA ASN A 230 9.46 21.28 -16.26
C ASN A 230 9.21 22.71 -16.81
N LYS A 231 10.14 23.67 -16.62
CA LYS A 231 10.00 25.06 -17.09
C LYS A 231 9.72 25.15 -18.61
N LYS A 232 8.63 25.87 -18.92
CA LYS A 232 8.13 26.40 -20.21
C LYS A 232 9.07 26.35 -21.45
N PRO A 233 8.55 25.97 -22.64
CA PRO A 233 8.87 26.69 -23.87
C PRO A 233 8.32 28.12 -23.80
N ILE A 234 9.10 29.07 -24.28
CA ILE A 234 8.77 30.51 -24.32
C ILE A 234 7.40 30.70 -25.01
N PRO A 235 6.47 31.52 -24.46
CA PRO A 235 5.16 31.70 -25.06
C PRO A 235 5.28 32.48 -26.37
N ASP A 236 5.06 31.79 -27.48
CA ASP A 236 4.95 32.32 -28.85
C ASP A 236 3.47 32.56 -29.27
N GLY A 237 2.52 32.43 -28.33
CA GLY A 237 1.11 32.80 -28.53
C GLY A 237 0.27 31.75 -29.27
N GLU A 238 0.88 30.70 -29.81
CA GLU A 238 0.17 29.66 -30.60
C GLU A 238 -0.02 28.33 -29.87
N THR A 239 0.59 28.13 -28.69
CA THR A 239 0.53 26.82 -28.01
C THR A 239 -0.69 26.73 -27.07
N PRO A 240 -1.68 25.84 -27.32
CA PRO A 240 -2.84 25.67 -26.45
C PRO A 240 -2.44 25.16 -25.04
N PRO A 241 -3.22 25.48 -23.98
CA PRO A 241 -2.92 25.04 -22.63
C PRO A 241 -2.80 23.51 -22.57
N ARG A 242 -1.67 23.02 -22.05
CA ARG A 242 -1.49 21.58 -21.79
C ARG A 242 -2.39 21.20 -20.62
N TYR A 243 -3.22 20.20 -20.83
CA TYR A 243 -4.05 19.63 -19.79
C TYR A 243 -3.43 18.32 -19.32
N VAL A 244 -3.30 18.18 -18.01
CA VAL A 244 -2.94 16.90 -17.41
C VAL A 244 -4.22 16.18 -17.07
N GLN A 245 -4.43 15.02 -17.69
CA GLN A 245 -5.50 14.11 -17.29
C GLN A 245 -4.96 13.21 -16.18
N PHE A 246 -5.38 13.47 -14.94
CA PHE A 246 -5.04 12.64 -13.80
C PHE A 246 -6.29 11.95 -13.24
N ARG A 247 -6.42 10.65 -13.51
CA ARG A 247 -7.67 9.88 -13.35
C ARG A 247 -8.85 10.56 -14.07
N TYR A 248 -9.70 11.24 -13.30
CA TYR A 248 -10.95 11.88 -13.75
C TYR A 248 -10.87 13.42 -13.76
N ILE A 249 -9.73 14.01 -13.40
CA ILE A 249 -9.58 15.46 -13.32
C ILE A 249 -8.68 15.91 -14.46
N ARG A 250 -9.19 16.86 -15.24
CA ARG A 250 -8.44 17.58 -16.26
C ARG A 250 -7.98 18.89 -15.64
N ILE A 251 -6.71 18.96 -15.27
CA ILE A 251 -6.14 20.17 -14.67
C ILE A 251 -5.42 20.93 -15.78
N PRO A 252 -5.82 22.18 -16.09
CA PRO A 252 -4.96 23.06 -16.88
C PRO A 252 -3.72 23.32 -16.06
N ALA A 253 -2.58 22.78 -16.49
CA ALA A 253 -1.34 22.89 -15.72
C ALA A 253 -0.20 23.23 -16.66
N SER A 254 0.52 24.31 -16.34
CA SER A 254 1.72 24.69 -17.05
C SER A 254 2.90 23.81 -16.65
N ASN A 255 3.02 23.51 -15.35
CA ASN A 255 3.99 22.58 -14.76
C ASN A 255 3.34 21.68 -13.70
N TYR A 256 3.63 20.39 -13.74
CA TYR A 256 3.19 19.46 -12.71
C TYR A 256 4.24 18.38 -12.44
N SER A 257 4.13 17.79 -11.26
CA SER A 257 4.90 16.61 -10.84
C SER A 257 4.02 15.78 -9.92
N TYR A 258 4.21 14.46 -9.93
CA TYR A 258 3.42 13.56 -9.10
C TYR A 258 4.26 12.43 -8.53
N VAL A 259 3.82 11.90 -7.41
CA VAL A 259 4.35 10.67 -6.79
C VAL A 259 3.18 9.80 -6.39
N ASP A 260 3.13 8.62 -6.96
CA ASP A 260 2.25 7.53 -6.54
C ASP A 260 2.85 6.83 -5.33
N THR A 261 2.02 6.46 -4.38
CA THR A 261 2.44 5.80 -3.15
C THR A 261 1.52 4.64 -2.83
N SER A 262 2.12 3.48 -2.70
CA SER A 262 1.50 2.30 -2.12
C SER A 262 1.88 2.23 -0.65
N LEU A 263 0.87 2.05 0.20
CA LEU A 263 0.99 1.88 1.64
C LEU A 263 0.35 0.55 2.04
N ILE A 264 1.09 -0.28 2.77
CA ILE A 264 0.55 -1.45 3.48
C ILE A 264 0.65 -1.16 4.97
N VAL A 265 -0.45 -1.35 5.69
CA VAL A 265 -0.47 -1.26 7.15
C VAL A 265 -0.27 -2.66 7.71
N VAL A 266 0.80 -2.85 8.49
CA VAL A 266 1.17 -4.15 9.05
C VAL A 266 0.58 -4.26 10.45
N TYR A 267 -0.03 -5.40 10.76
CA TYR A 267 -0.60 -5.75 12.05
C TYR A 267 0.05 -7.03 12.56
N SER A 268 0.25 -7.17 13.87
CA SER A 268 0.80 -8.38 14.49
C SER A 268 -0.11 -9.60 14.32
N ASP A 269 -1.43 -9.39 14.28
CA ASP A 269 -2.40 -10.46 14.15
C ASP A 269 -3.74 -10.00 13.53
N LYS A 270 -4.61 -10.97 13.26
CA LYS A 270 -5.90 -10.72 12.61
C LYS A 270 -6.92 -9.97 13.46
N PHE A 271 -6.73 -9.83 14.77
CA PHE A 271 -7.62 -9.12 15.70
C PHE A 271 -7.02 -7.78 16.18
N SER A 272 -5.78 -7.50 15.80
CA SER A 272 -5.09 -6.27 16.18
C SER A 272 -5.69 -5.03 15.51
N THR A 273 -6.01 -4.04 16.35
CA THR A 273 -6.52 -2.72 15.94
C THR A 273 -5.42 -1.68 15.83
N ARG A 274 -4.29 -1.89 16.53
CA ARG A 274 -3.11 -1.04 16.48
C ARG A 274 -2.15 -1.59 15.42
N PRO A 275 -1.70 -0.78 14.44
CA PRO A 275 -0.66 -1.20 13.51
C PRO A 275 0.64 -1.54 14.24
N ALA A 276 1.31 -2.60 13.82
CA ALA A 276 2.68 -2.95 14.21
C ALA A 276 3.73 -2.21 13.37
N GLY A 277 3.36 -1.76 12.16
CA GLY A 277 4.24 -0.98 11.30
C GLY A 277 3.58 -0.54 10.01
N PHE A 278 4.33 0.17 9.19
CA PHE A 278 3.89 0.73 7.93
C PHE A 278 4.92 0.46 6.86
N PHE A 279 4.48 -0.04 5.72
CA PHE A 279 5.33 -0.22 4.55
C PHE A 279 4.92 0.75 3.45
N PHE A 280 5.90 1.45 2.87
CA PHE A 280 5.70 2.41 1.80
C PHE A 280 6.56 2.08 0.59
N ARG A 281 6.00 2.30 -0.59
CA ARG A 281 6.74 2.37 -1.85
C ARG A 281 6.25 3.56 -2.66
N CYS A 282 7.16 4.42 -3.09
CA CYS A 282 6.81 5.65 -3.78
C CYS A 282 7.46 5.72 -5.17
N THR A 283 6.67 5.98 -6.20
CA THR A 283 7.12 6.00 -7.59
C THR A 283 6.59 7.20 -8.36
N SER A 284 7.29 7.62 -9.40
CA SER A 284 6.84 8.62 -10.38
C SER A 284 7.10 8.06 -11.78
N GLY A 285 6.07 7.50 -12.40
CA GLY A 285 6.25 6.63 -13.57
C GLY A 285 7.19 5.46 -13.24
N PRO A 286 8.28 5.24 -14.03
CA PRO A 286 9.24 4.16 -13.76
C PRO A 286 10.23 4.47 -12.64
N LEU A 287 10.30 5.72 -12.15
CA LEU A 287 11.30 6.15 -11.17
C LEU A 287 10.86 5.83 -9.74
N VAL A 288 11.76 5.21 -8.97
CA VAL A 288 11.59 5.04 -7.52
C VAL A 288 12.00 6.34 -6.82
N VAL A 289 11.07 6.92 -6.07
CA VAL A 289 11.28 8.18 -5.32
C VAL A 289 11.67 7.88 -3.87
N VAL A 290 10.96 6.93 -3.27
CA VAL A 290 11.30 6.34 -1.97
C VAL A 290 11.27 4.84 -2.18
N ASP A 291 12.42 4.21 -1.96
CA ASP A 291 12.56 2.75 -2.04
C ASP A 291 11.70 2.07 -0.96
N ASN A 292 11.58 0.75 -1.04
CA ASN A 292 10.82 -0.08 -0.11
C ASN A 292 11.15 0.26 1.35
N LEU A 293 10.27 1.02 2.00
CA LEU A 293 10.50 1.61 3.32
C LEU A 293 9.54 0.99 4.33
N TYR A 294 10.09 0.27 5.30
CA TYR A 294 9.36 -0.20 6.47
C TYR A 294 9.63 0.70 7.67
N ILE A 295 8.57 1.15 8.34
CA ILE A 295 8.61 1.96 9.56
C ILE A 295 7.87 1.19 10.67
N PRO A 296 8.55 0.71 11.71
CA PRO A 296 7.91 0.04 12.84
C PRO A 296 7.12 1.04 13.70
N ASN A 297 6.04 0.57 14.32
CA ASN A 297 5.10 1.40 15.08
C ASN A 297 5.07 1.17 16.59
#